data_AF-A0A2N0REX4-F1
#
_entry.id   AF-A0A2N0REX4-F1
#
_cell.length_a   1.000
_cell.length_b   1.000
_cell.length_c   1.000
_cell.angle_alpha   90.00
_cell.angle_beta   90.00
_cell.angle_gamma   90.00
#
_symmetry.space_group_name_H-M   'P 1'
#
loop_
_entity.id
_entity.type
_entity.pdbx_description
1 polymer ?
#
loop_
_entity_poly.entity_id
_entity_poly.type
_entity_poly.pdbx_seq_one_letter_code
_entity_poly.pdbx_strand_id
1 'polypeptide(L)'
;MEGSSSQSGNSSTNTASGSLENNVPVSYKTILYENMNNRILLKLEEDGFTTPDDKVEELLKNLTKPSYLYALKLLFENLQNEFSSQSLINSLEALIDSTTFNYYSKESMARLELHLRTWVIVLERICFSLIVLSKELRDKVYNSLAKFAEIHRKTTQ
;
A
#
# COMPACT_ATOMS: atom_id res chain seq x y z
N MET A 1 16.09 46.44 60.16
CA MET A 1 17.53 46.68 60.35
C MET A 1 18.28 45.66 59.51
N GLU A 2 19.11 46.18 58.61
CA GLU A 2 20.34 45.65 58.00
C GLU A 2 20.64 44.15 58.18
N GLY A 3 20.77 43.39 57.10
CA GLY A 3 22.06 43.08 56.47
C GLY A 3 22.27 41.55 56.60
N SER A 4 22.90 40.79 55.71
CA SER A 4 23.87 41.10 54.66
C SER A 4 23.98 39.92 53.68
N SER A 5 24.42 40.27 52.48
CA SER A 5 25.08 39.50 51.40
C SER A 5 25.85 38.22 51.77
N SER A 6 25.83 37.19 50.92
CA SER A 6 27.02 36.80 50.11
C SER A 6 26.77 35.65 49.12
N GLN A 7 27.65 35.63 48.12
CA GLN A 7 27.60 35.08 46.77
C GLN A 7 28.54 33.88 46.62
N SER A 8 28.15 32.85 45.86
CA SER A 8 28.98 31.94 45.04
C SER A 8 28.03 30.88 44.45
N GLY A 9 28.17 30.31 43.25
CA GLY A 9 29.23 30.15 42.27
C GLY A 9 28.88 28.83 41.56
N ASN A 10 28.76 28.85 40.23
CA ASN A 10 28.20 27.78 39.38
C ASN A 10 28.76 26.37 39.63
N SER A 11 27.93 25.35 39.39
CA SER A 11 28.40 24.10 38.77
C SER A 11 27.30 23.43 37.95
N SER A 12 27.55 23.34 36.65
CA SER A 12 26.78 22.56 35.68
C SER A 12 27.02 21.07 35.90
N THR A 13 25.98 20.25 35.92
CA THR A 13 26.07 18.89 35.36
C THR A 13 24.72 18.46 34.78
N ASN A 14 24.81 17.97 33.55
CA ASN A 14 23.72 17.50 32.71
C ASN A 14 23.02 16.28 33.31
N THR A 15 21.70 16.21 33.14
CA THR A 15 21.05 14.94 32.79
C THR A 15 20.13 15.22 31.60
N ALA A 16 20.49 14.56 30.50
CA ALA A 16 19.81 14.47 29.21
C ALA A 16 18.29 14.35 29.39
N SER A 17 17.48 15.13 28.65
CA SER A 17 17.18 14.93 27.23
C SER A 17 16.68 13.50 26.97
N GLY A 18 15.42 13.38 26.57
CA GLY A 18 14.87 12.09 26.15
C GLY A 18 13.36 11.93 26.15
N SER A 19 12.56 12.98 26.37
CA SER A 19 11.15 12.95 25.97
C SER A 19 11.05 13.50 24.56
N LEU A 20 11.37 12.68 23.57
CA LEU A 20 10.80 12.86 22.24
C LEU A 20 10.34 11.49 21.77
N GLU A 21 9.03 11.34 21.79
CA GLU A 21 8.31 10.25 21.17
C GLU A 21 8.98 9.87 19.85
N ASN A 22 9.40 8.62 19.74
CA ASN A 22 9.66 8.00 18.44
C ASN A 22 8.33 7.72 17.74
N ASN A 23 7.49 8.74 17.61
CA ASN A 23 6.42 8.79 16.65
C ASN A 23 7.06 9.28 15.35
N VAL A 24 7.76 8.39 14.65
CA VAL A 24 8.14 8.59 13.24
C VAL A 24 6.80 8.66 12.50
N PRO A 25 6.28 9.84 12.07
CA PRO A 25 4.96 9.87 11.49
C PRO A 25 5.04 9.14 10.14
N VAL A 26 4.28 8.05 10.06
CA VAL A 26 3.91 7.33 8.83
C VAL A 26 3.57 8.30 7.68
N SER A 27 3.10 9.50 8.03
CA SER A 27 2.78 10.65 7.17
C SER A 27 3.78 10.98 6.06
N TYR A 28 5.09 11.17 6.32
CA TYR A 28 6.00 11.60 5.24
C TYR A 28 6.27 10.52 4.20
N LYS A 29 6.23 9.25 4.61
CA LYS A 29 6.36 8.12 3.71
C LYS A 29 5.11 8.04 2.83
N THR A 30 3.93 8.15 3.44
CA THR A 30 2.63 8.17 2.72
C THR A 30 2.54 9.32 1.71
N ILE A 31 2.92 10.54 2.09
CA ILE A 31 2.85 11.73 1.23
C ILE A 31 3.79 11.63 0.01
N LEU A 32 5.00 11.09 0.18
CA LEU A 32 5.92 10.86 -0.94
C LEU A 32 5.39 9.80 -1.91
N TYR A 33 4.80 8.72 -1.42
CA TYR A 33 4.18 7.70 -2.27
C TYR A 33 2.93 8.23 -2.97
N GLU A 34 2.05 8.98 -2.29
CA GLU A 34 0.88 9.61 -2.92
C GLU A 34 1.28 10.54 -4.07
N ASN A 35 2.27 11.41 -3.85
CA ASN A 35 2.70 12.38 -4.86
C ASN A 35 3.43 11.72 -6.06
N MET A 36 4.30 10.73 -5.81
CA MET A 36 4.97 10.02 -6.92
C MET A 36 4.04 9.09 -7.70
N ASN A 37 3.01 8.54 -7.07
CA ASN A 37 2.15 7.54 -7.72
C ASN A 37 0.97 8.18 -8.48
N ASN A 38 0.50 9.36 -8.06
CA ASN A 38 -0.33 10.22 -8.91
C ASN A 38 0.40 10.55 -10.23
N ARG A 39 1.73 10.70 -10.20
CA ARG A 39 2.51 10.91 -11.43
C ARG A 39 2.47 9.71 -12.38
N ILE A 40 2.34 8.47 -11.89
CA ILE A 40 2.20 7.31 -12.78
C ILE A 40 0.88 7.40 -13.54
N LEU A 41 -0.23 7.66 -12.83
CA LEU A 41 -1.54 7.80 -13.48
C LEU A 41 -1.58 8.98 -14.46
N LEU A 42 -0.98 10.13 -14.10
CA LEU A 42 -0.86 11.29 -14.99
C LEU A 42 0.01 10.98 -16.21
N LYS A 43 1.14 10.29 -16.02
CA LYS A 43 2.02 9.90 -17.12
C LYS A 43 1.31 8.95 -18.09
N LEU A 44 0.51 8.02 -17.57
CA LEU A 44 -0.30 7.14 -18.41
C LEU A 44 -1.28 7.95 -19.28
N GLU A 45 -1.88 9.02 -18.74
CA GLU A 45 -2.72 9.92 -19.55
C GLU A 45 -1.91 10.66 -20.63
N GLU A 46 -0.72 11.18 -20.29
CA GLU A 46 0.20 11.81 -21.25
C GLU A 46 0.64 10.84 -22.36
N ASP A 47 0.83 9.57 -22.02
CA ASP A 47 1.19 8.48 -22.94
C ASP A 47 -0.01 7.96 -23.77
N GLY A 48 -1.23 8.52 -23.55
CA GLY A 48 -2.43 8.24 -24.33
C GLY A 48 -3.40 7.21 -23.73
N PHE A 49 -3.11 6.65 -22.56
CA PHE A 49 -4.00 5.74 -21.83
C PHE A 49 -5.05 6.55 -21.07
N THR A 50 -6.12 6.91 -21.77
CA THR A 50 -7.14 7.84 -21.24
C THR A 50 -8.27 7.15 -20.49
N THR A 51 -8.56 5.88 -20.79
CA THR A 51 -9.62 5.13 -20.11
C THR A 51 -9.10 4.42 -18.85
N PRO A 52 -9.97 4.15 -17.85
CA PRO A 52 -9.58 3.35 -16.68
C PRO A 52 -9.10 1.95 -17.06
N ASP A 53 -9.73 1.31 -18.06
CA ASP A 53 -9.38 -0.03 -18.52
C ASP A 53 -7.98 -0.07 -19.16
N ASP A 54 -7.65 0.91 -20.01
CA ASP A 54 -6.33 1.02 -20.64
C ASP A 54 -5.22 1.18 -19.57
N LYS A 55 -5.49 2.00 -18.56
CA LYS A 55 -4.56 2.19 -17.42
C LYS A 55 -4.39 0.92 -16.61
N VAL A 56 -5.46 0.15 -16.39
CA VAL A 56 -5.36 -1.16 -15.74
C VAL A 56 -4.43 -2.06 -16.54
N GLU A 57 -4.66 -2.22 -17.84
CA GLU A 57 -3.84 -3.09 -18.69
C GLU A 57 -2.34 -2.74 -18.60
N GLU A 58 -2.00 -1.45 -18.67
CA GLU A 58 -0.62 -1.00 -18.57
C GLU A 58 -0.02 -1.23 -17.17
N LEU A 59 -0.80 -0.99 -16.11
CA LEU A 59 -0.35 -1.19 -14.73
C LEU A 59 -0.08 -2.66 -14.41
N LEU A 60 -0.90 -3.58 -14.95
CA LEU A 60 -0.76 -5.02 -14.72
C LEU A 60 0.58 -5.58 -15.21
N LYS A 61 1.21 -4.95 -16.21
CA LYS A 61 2.52 -5.36 -16.76
C LYS A 61 3.68 -5.26 -15.75
N ASN A 62 3.50 -4.51 -14.65
CA ASN A 62 4.59 -4.16 -13.73
C ASN A 62 4.21 -4.26 -12.23
N LEU A 63 3.25 -5.12 -11.84
CA LEU A 63 2.79 -5.27 -10.44
C LEU A 63 3.86 -5.69 -9.42
N THR A 64 5.02 -6.16 -9.87
CA THR A 64 6.16 -6.42 -8.98
C THR A 64 6.66 -5.12 -8.33
N LYS A 65 6.48 -3.97 -8.99
CA LYS A 65 6.87 -2.64 -8.50
C LYS A 65 5.78 -2.09 -7.56
N PRO A 66 6.11 -1.75 -6.30
CA PRO A 66 5.12 -1.21 -5.35
C PRO A 66 4.38 0.04 -5.83
N SER A 67 5.04 0.90 -6.62
CA SER A 67 4.43 2.12 -7.16
C SER A 67 3.29 1.83 -8.16
N TYR A 68 3.43 0.79 -8.99
CA TYR A 68 2.41 0.36 -9.94
C TYR A 68 1.23 -0.30 -9.22
N LEU A 69 1.52 -1.15 -8.23
CA LEU A 69 0.49 -1.76 -7.41
C LEU A 69 -0.33 -0.72 -6.62
N TYR A 70 0.32 0.34 -6.14
CA TYR A 70 -0.35 1.45 -5.49
C TYR A 70 -1.14 2.33 -6.47
N ALA A 71 -0.61 2.61 -7.67
CA ALA A 71 -1.36 3.32 -8.70
C ALA A 71 -2.62 2.54 -9.11
N LEU A 72 -2.52 1.21 -9.21
CA LEU A 72 -3.68 0.33 -9.46
C LEU A 72 -4.71 0.42 -8.33
N LYS A 73 -4.25 0.42 -7.07
CA LYS A 73 -5.10 0.64 -5.90
C LYS A 73 -5.89 1.95 -6.02
N LEU A 74 -5.20 3.07 -6.25
CA LEU A 74 -5.82 4.39 -6.39
C LEU A 74 -6.84 4.41 -7.54
N LEU A 75 -6.50 3.77 -8.65
CA LEU A 75 -7.37 3.70 -9.82
C LEU A 75 -8.71 3.03 -9.48
N PHE A 76 -8.70 1.93 -8.72
CA PHE A 76 -9.93 1.24 -8.29
C PHE A 76 -10.66 1.92 -7.13
N GLU A 77 -9.95 2.60 -6.22
CA GLU A 77 -10.54 3.37 -5.12
C GLU A 77 -11.40 4.53 -5.62
N ASN A 78 -11.08 5.08 -6.79
CA ASN A 78 -11.91 6.09 -7.40
C ASN A 78 -13.22 5.47 -7.93
N LEU A 79 -14.31 5.69 -7.19
CA LEU A 79 -15.65 5.20 -7.54
C LEU A 79 -16.22 5.83 -8.83
N GLN A 80 -15.67 6.95 -9.30
CA GLN A 80 -16.07 7.56 -10.57
C GLN A 80 -15.50 6.80 -11.79
N ASN A 81 -14.44 6.01 -11.60
CA ASN A 81 -13.91 5.19 -12.67
C ASN A 81 -14.84 4.00 -12.90
N GLU A 82 -15.33 3.83 -14.11
CA GLU A 82 -16.03 2.62 -14.53
C GLU A 82 -15.03 1.66 -15.18
N PHE A 83 -15.21 0.36 -14.91
CA PHE A 83 -14.33 -0.68 -15.43
C PHE A 83 -15.14 -1.74 -16.12
N SER A 84 -14.60 -2.28 -17.21
CA SER A 84 -15.15 -3.49 -17.80
C SER A 84 -15.03 -4.69 -16.85
N SER A 85 -15.92 -5.67 -17.01
CA SER A 85 -15.77 -6.94 -16.30
C SER A 85 -14.43 -7.61 -16.60
N GLN A 86 -13.93 -7.48 -17.83
CA GLN A 86 -12.66 -8.07 -18.22
C GLN A 86 -11.49 -7.47 -17.45
N SER A 87 -11.43 -6.15 -17.29
CA SER A 87 -10.36 -5.49 -16.51
C SER A 87 -10.37 -5.89 -15.04
N LEU A 88 -11.57 -6.01 -14.45
CA LEU A 88 -11.73 -6.47 -13.07
C LEU A 88 -11.26 -7.92 -12.90
N ILE A 89 -11.65 -8.80 -13.82
CA ILE A 89 -11.24 -10.21 -13.79
C ILE A 89 -9.73 -10.35 -14.04
N ASN A 90 -9.17 -9.67 -15.04
CA ASN A 90 -7.72 -9.68 -15.31
C ASN A 90 -6.93 -9.20 -14.10
N SER A 91 -7.40 -8.13 -13.45
CA SER A 91 -6.77 -7.62 -12.23
C SER A 91 -6.85 -8.62 -11.09
N LEU A 92 -8.01 -9.26 -10.91
CA LEU A 92 -8.18 -10.30 -9.91
C LEU A 92 -7.23 -11.48 -10.16
N GLU A 93 -7.12 -11.95 -11.40
CA GLU A 93 -6.21 -13.02 -11.81
C GLU A 93 -4.74 -12.66 -11.58
N ALA A 94 -4.33 -11.42 -11.85
CA ALA A 94 -2.97 -10.97 -11.58
C ALA A 94 -2.67 -10.88 -10.08
N LEU A 95 -3.66 -10.55 -9.24
CA LEU A 95 -3.50 -10.36 -7.80
C LEU A 95 -3.61 -11.67 -6.99
N ILE A 96 -4.17 -12.74 -7.53
CA ILE A 96 -4.16 -14.05 -6.85
C ILE A 96 -2.78 -14.73 -6.85
N ASP A 97 -1.82 -14.26 -7.65
CA ASP A 97 -0.49 -14.85 -7.70
C ASP A 97 0.36 -14.49 -6.46
N SER A 98 0.52 -15.47 -5.57
CA SER A 98 1.33 -15.34 -4.36
C SER A 98 2.82 -15.63 -4.56
N THR A 99 3.25 -16.07 -5.76
CA THR A 99 4.65 -16.48 -6.01
C THR A 99 5.64 -15.34 -5.83
N THR A 100 5.18 -14.09 -5.97
CA THR A 100 6.01 -12.89 -5.80
C THR A 100 6.39 -12.58 -4.34
N PHE A 101 5.94 -13.39 -3.38
CA PHE A 101 6.21 -13.25 -1.94
C PHE A 101 7.03 -14.43 -1.40
N ASN A 102 8.16 -14.74 -2.04
CA ASN A 102 9.03 -15.86 -1.69
C ASN A 102 10.17 -15.51 -0.71
N TYR A 103 10.24 -14.26 -0.24
CA TYR A 103 11.24 -13.80 0.73
C TYR A 103 10.63 -12.86 1.78
N TYR A 104 11.26 -12.78 2.95
CA TYR A 104 10.75 -12.05 4.10
C TYR A 104 11.68 -10.90 4.49
N SER A 105 11.19 -9.68 4.34
CA SER A 105 11.83 -8.44 4.79
C SER A 105 10.75 -7.44 5.22
N LYS A 106 11.13 -6.37 5.93
CA LYS A 106 10.19 -5.29 6.28
C LYS A 106 9.52 -4.68 5.05
N GLU A 107 10.24 -4.59 3.95
CA GLU A 107 9.73 -4.10 2.67
C GLU A 107 8.76 -5.09 2.02
N SER A 108 9.02 -6.40 2.10
CA SER A 108 8.10 -7.39 1.56
C SER A 108 6.80 -7.47 2.35
N MET A 109 6.83 -7.19 3.66
CA MET A 109 5.62 -7.07 4.49
C MET A 109 4.76 -5.86 4.08
N ALA A 110 5.37 -4.68 3.92
CA ALA A 110 4.64 -3.50 3.46
C ALA A 110 4.06 -3.69 2.05
N ARG A 111 4.79 -4.39 1.17
CA ARG A 111 4.29 -4.77 -0.16
C ARG A 111 3.13 -5.77 -0.07
N LEU A 112 3.21 -6.76 0.82
CA LEU A 112 2.15 -7.75 1.02
C LEU A 112 0.86 -7.08 1.50
N GLU A 113 0.96 -6.19 2.48
CA GLU A 113 -0.19 -5.42 2.96
C GLU A 113 -0.83 -4.61 1.84
N LEU A 114 -0.02 -3.89 1.05
CA LEU A 114 -0.50 -3.13 -0.10
C LEU A 114 -1.20 -4.04 -1.12
N HIS A 115 -0.62 -5.20 -1.41
CA HIS A 115 -1.18 -6.19 -2.35
C HIS A 115 -2.53 -6.70 -1.90
N LEU A 116 -2.67 -7.05 -0.62
CA LEU A 116 -3.94 -7.49 -0.04
C LEU A 116 -4.99 -6.38 -0.08
N ARG A 117 -4.62 -5.12 0.22
CA ARG A 117 -5.54 -3.98 0.11
C ARG A 117 -6.02 -3.79 -1.33
N THR A 118 -5.11 -3.81 -2.31
CA THR A 118 -5.48 -3.72 -3.73
C THR A 118 -6.40 -4.86 -4.15
N TRP A 119 -6.11 -6.08 -3.69
CA TRP A 119 -6.91 -7.26 -4.00
C TRP A 119 -8.33 -7.18 -3.42
N VAL A 120 -8.47 -6.73 -2.17
CA VAL A 120 -9.78 -6.50 -1.54
C VAL A 120 -10.58 -5.46 -2.32
N ILE A 121 -9.96 -4.34 -2.70
CA ILE A 121 -10.64 -3.30 -3.47
C ILE A 121 -11.15 -3.85 -4.82
N VAL A 122 -10.36 -4.66 -5.54
CA VAL A 122 -10.82 -5.29 -6.80
C VAL A 122 -12.02 -6.22 -6.54
N LEU A 123 -11.99 -7.02 -5.47
CA LEU A 123 -13.12 -7.87 -5.09
C LEU A 123 -14.37 -7.04 -4.76
N GLU A 124 -14.22 -5.92 -4.05
CA GLU A 124 -15.33 -5.00 -3.78
C GLU A 124 -15.92 -4.43 -5.08
N ARG A 125 -15.09 -4.00 -6.03
CA ARG A 125 -15.55 -3.52 -7.35
C ARG A 125 -16.31 -4.60 -8.12
N ILE A 126 -15.85 -5.86 -8.07
CA ILE A 126 -16.55 -7.02 -8.67
C ILE A 126 -17.91 -7.23 -8.01
N CYS A 127 -17.97 -7.18 -6.68
CA CYS A 127 -19.21 -7.32 -5.92
C CYS A 127 -20.22 -6.21 -6.25
N PHE A 128 -19.78 -4.95 -6.30
CA PHE A 128 -20.65 -3.82 -6.66
C PHE A 128 -21.12 -3.85 -8.11
N SER A 129 -20.30 -4.42 -9.00
CA SER A 129 -20.66 -4.61 -10.41
C SER A 129 -21.52 -5.86 -10.65
N LEU A 130 -21.87 -6.61 -9.58
CA LEU A 130 -22.66 -7.85 -9.62
C LEU A 130 -22.08 -8.91 -10.57
N ILE A 131 -20.75 -8.94 -10.72
CA ILE A 131 -20.07 -9.91 -11.58
C ILE A 131 -20.01 -11.27 -10.87
N VAL A 132 -20.56 -12.30 -11.51
CA VAL A 132 -20.53 -13.67 -10.98
C VAL A 132 -19.23 -14.36 -11.42
N LEU A 133 -18.39 -14.69 -10.45
CA LEU A 133 -17.15 -15.44 -10.71
C LEU A 133 -17.46 -16.89 -11.09
N SER A 134 -16.70 -17.42 -12.07
CA SER A 134 -16.73 -18.85 -12.38
C SER A 134 -16.29 -19.66 -11.16
N LYS A 135 -16.74 -20.91 -11.07
CA LYS A 135 -16.31 -21.83 -9.99
C LYS A 135 -14.79 -21.91 -9.93
N GLU A 136 -14.14 -22.07 -11.08
CA GLU A 136 -12.68 -22.20 -11.16
C GLU A 136 -11.96 -20.96 -10.61
N LEU A 137 -12.36 -19.76 -11.02
CA LEU A 137 -11.72 -18.52 -10.55
C LEU A 137 -11.95 -18.31 -9.05
N ARG A 138 -13.15 -18.62 -8.56
CA ARG A 138 -13.48 -18.54 -7.14
C ARG A 138 -12.65 -19.52 -6.30
N ASP A 139 -12.45 -20.75 -6.78
CA ASP A 139 -11.59 -21.74 -6.12
C ASP A 139 -10.13 -21.26 -6.09
N LYS A 140 -9.63 -20.62 -7.16
CA LYS A 140 -8.29 -19.99 -7.19
C LYS A 140 -8.18 -18.86 -6.14
N VAL A 141 -9.18 -17.98 -6.05
CA VAL A 141 -9.23 -16.90 -5.05
C VAL A 141 -9.10 -17.45 -3.63
N TYR A 142 -9.87 -18.49 -3.28
CA TYR A 142 -9.82 -19.08 -1.95
C TYR A 142 -8.49 -19.78 -1.65
N ASN A 143 -7.93 -20.50 -2.62
CA ASN A 143 -6.63 -21.13 -2.47
C ASN A 143 -5.51 -20.09 -2.27
N SER A 144 -5.57 -18.96 -2.97
CA SER A 144 -4.60 -17.88 -2.80
C SER A 144 -4.75 -17.18 -1.45
N LEU A 145 -5.96 -17.01 -0.93
CA LEU A 145 -6.19 -16.45 0.41
C LEU A 145 -5.46 -17.28 1.49
N ALA A 146 -5.57 -18.61 1.40
CA ALA A 146 -4.88 -19.51 2.32
C ALA A 146 -3.34 -19.35 2.24
N LYS A 147 -2.79 -19.17 1.02
CA LYS A 147 -1.36 -18.92 0.83
C LYS A 147 -0.92 -17.59 1.42
N PHE A 148 -1.69 -16.52 1.21
CA PHE A 148 -1.38 -15.21 1.79
C PHE A 148 -1.44 -15.21 3.31
N ALA A 149 -2.41 -15.91 3.91
CA ALA A 149 -2.48 -16.10 5.36
C ALA A 149 -1.23 -16.80 5.91
N GLU A 150 -0.73 -17.83 5.20
CA GLU A 150 0.49 -18.53 5.59
C GLU A 150 1.75 -17.65 5.47
N ILE A 151 1.84 -16.86 4.39
CA ILE A 151 2.93 -15.88 4.21
C ILE A 151 2.93 -14.86 5.37
N HIS A 152 1.76 -14.30 5.69
CA HIS A 152 1.62 -13.34 6.79
C HIS A 152 2.05 -13.97 8.12
N ARG A 153 1.59 -15.20 8.43
CA ARG A 153 1.96 -15.92 9.65
C ARG A 153 3.47 -16.06 9.81
N LYS A 154 4.19 -16.43 8.74
CA LYS A 154 5.66 -16.56 8.73
C LYS A 154 6.40 -15.25 8.94
N THR A 155 5.76 -14.11 8.67
CA THR A 155 6.37 -12.78 8.88
C THR A 155 6.16 -12.20 10.26
N THR A 156 5.26 -12.76 11.06
CA THR A 156 4.91 -12.27 12.42
C THR A 156 5.54 -13.13 13.53
N GLN A 157 6.05 -14.33 13.21
CA GLN A 157 6.74 -15.24 14.13
C GLN A 157 8.25 -15.00 14.09
#